data_AF-A0A820RLF4-F1
#
_entry.id   AF-A0A820RLF4-F1
#
_cell.length_a   1.000
_cell.length_b   1.000
_cell.length_c   1.000
_cell.angle_alpha   90.00
_cell.angle_beta   90.00
_cell.angle_gamma   90.00
#
_symmetry.space_group_name_H-M   'P 1'
#
loop_
_entity.id
_entity.type
_entity.pdbx_description
1 polymer ?
#
loop_
_entity_poly.entity_id
_entity_poly.type
_entity_poly.pdbx_seq_one_letter_code
_entity_poly.pdbx_strand_id
1 'polypeptide(L)'
;VQTVCVVFFTAEFFLRIISTPSYRRFLLSFFNWIDLGAIIPYYVFLIIQLADKDIGLNTNAVLSIRLLRVLRFSRIFKIYLIFKRLKSLRVLSATVKESLIDFVIMVTIVALLGFLFGAAVYFAEQNDNGDVFDSIPKSVYWGIITMTGVG
;
A
#
# COMPACT_ATOMS: atom_id res chain seq x y z
N VAL A 1 0.84 -25.31 0.26
CA VAL A 1 1.14 -24.20 1.20
C VAL A 1 0.05 -23.11 1.19
N GLN A 2 -0.24 -22.43 0.08
CA GLN A 2 -1.25 -21.35 0.07
C GLN A 2 -2.63 -21.78 0.53
N THR A 3 -3.15 -22.89 0.02
CA THR A 3 -4.48 -23.44 0.39
C THR A 3 -4.57 -23.74 1.89
N VAL A 4 -3.56 -24.39 2.46
CA VAL A 4 -3.49 -24.68 3.91
C VAL A 4 -3.51 -23.38 4.72
N CYS A 5 -2.75 -22.36 4.32
CA CYS A 5 -2.77 -21.06 4.97
C CYS A 5 -4.14 -20.40 4.87
N VAL A 6 -4.81 -20.45 3.71
CA VAL A 6 -6.13 -19.82 3.52
C VAL A 6 -7.19 -20.55 4.35
N VAL A 7 -7.16 -21.88 4.40
CA VAL A 7 -8.06 -22.67 5.27
C VAL A 7 -7.86 -22.29 6.74
N PHE A 8 -6.60 -22.21 7.20
CA PHE A 8 -6.29 -21.78 8.56
C PHE A 8 -6.78 -20.36 8.86
N PHE A 9 -6.54 -19.41 7.95
CA PHE A 9 -7.01 -18.02 8.10
C PHE A 9 -8.53 -17.91 8.09
N THR A 10 -9.19 -18.72 7.27
CA THR A 10 -10.64 -18.77 7.22
C THR A 10 -11.20 -19.31 8.54
N ALA A 11 -10.62 -20.39 9.07
CA ALA A 11 -10.98 -20.91 10.39
C ALA A 11 -10.72 -19.88 11.51
N GLU A 12 -9.57 -19.22 11.51
CA GLU A 12 -9.24 -18.15 12.48
C GLU A 12 -10.26 -16.99 12.41
N PHE A 13 -10.68 -16.59 11.20
CA PHE A 13 -11.67 -15.54 10.98
C PHE A 13 -13.06 -15.93 11.49
N PHE A 14 -13.52 -17.16 11.19
CA PHE A 14 -14.81 -17.66 11.68
C PHE A 14 -14.83 -17.83 13.19
N LEU A 15 -13.76 -18.38 13.79
CA LEU A 15 -13.64 -18.49 15.24
C LEU A 15 -13.73 -17.11 15.91
N ARG A 16 -13.07 -16.09 15.37
CA ARG A 16 -13.19 -14.72 15.89
C ARG A 16 -14.60 -14.15 15.76
N ILE A 17 -15.31 -14.43 14.67
CA ILE A 17 -16.72 -14.01 14.51
C ILE A 17 -17.58 -14.63 15.61
N ILE A 18 -17.44 -15.93 15.84
CA ILE A 18 -18.25 -16.69 16.81
C ILE A 18 -17.93 -16.25 18.25
N SER A 19 -16.66 -16.00 18.58
CA SER A 19 -16.24 -15.58 19.91
C SER A 19 -16.50 -14.09 20.21
N THR A 20 -16.94 -13.29 19.24
CA THR A 20 -17.15 -11.85 19.46
C THR A 20 -18.57 -11.55 19.95
N PRO A 21 -18.75 -10.82 21.06
CA PRO A 21 -20.09 -10.56 21.64
C PRO A 21 -20.97 -9.61 20.81
N SER A 22 -20.43 -8.91 19.81
CA SER A 22 -21.21 -8.03 18.93
C SER A 22 -20.73 -8.05 17.48
N TYR A 23 -21.51 -8.69 16.61
CA TYR A 23 -21.23 -8.81 15.17
C TYR A 23 -21.09 -7.45 14.46
N ARG A 24 -21.87 -6.43 14.87
CA ARG A 24 -21.81 -5.10 14.26
C ARG A 24 -20.46 -4.40 14.49
N ARG A 25 -19.92 -4.45 15.71
CA ARG A 25 -18.57 -3.88 15.98
C ARG A 25 -17.49 -4.66 15.27
N PHE A 26 -17.68 -5.98 15.13
CA PHE A 26 -16.76 -6.81 14.37
C PHE A 26 -16.71 -6.39 12.90
N LEU A 27 -17.86 -6.20 12.24
CA LEU A 27 -17.93 -5.79 10.84
C LEU A 27 -17.50 -4.33 10.61
N LEU A 28 -17.60 -3.45 11.62
CA LEU A 28 -17.14 -2.06 11.52
C LEU A 28 -15.63 -1.90 11.78
N SER A 29 -14.93 -2.95 12.23
CA SER A 29 -13.50 -2.87 12.51
C SER A 29 -12.66 -2.94 11.24
N PHE A 30 -11.86 -1.90 10.98
CA PHE A 30 -10.92 -1.83 9.85
C PHE A 30 -10.00 -3.05 9.74
N PHE A 31 -9.55 -3.60 10.87
CA PHE A 31 -8.67 -4.76 10.90
C PHE A 31 -9.35 -6.04 10.41
N ASN A 32 -10.66 -6.19 10.64
CA ASN A 32 -11.40 -7.37 10.21
C ASN A 32 -11.68 -7.33 8.70
N TRP A 33 -11.82 -6.14 8.12
CA TRP A 33 -11.88 -5.96 6.66
C TRP A 33 -10.59 -6.38 5.97
N ILE A 34 -9.44 -6.13 6.60
CA ILE A 34 -8.14 -6.54 6.04
C ILE A 34 -7.94 -8.05 6.12
N ASP A 35 -8.34 -8.68 7.24
CA ASP A 35 -8.33 -10.14 7.37
C ASP A 35 -9.24 -10.78 6.30
N LEU A 36 -10.40 -10.20 6.04
CA LEU A 36 -11.32 -10.64 4.97
C LEU A 36 -10.71 -10.43 3.57
N GLY A 37 -10.10 -9.27 3.31
CA GLY A 37 -9.43 -8.94 2.04
C GLY A 37 -8.24 -9.84 1.71
N ALA A 38 -7.60 -10.44 2.72
CA ALA A 38 -6.55 -11.43 2.52
C ALA A 38 -7.08 -12.82 2.09
N ILE A 39 -8.36 -13.12 2.38
CA ILE A 39 -8.99 -14.43 2.15
C ILE A 39 -9.81 -14.44 0.87
N ILE A 40 -10.60 -13.39 0.60
CA ILE A 40 -11.50 -13.26 -0.56
C ILE A 40 -10.85 -13.65 -1.89
N PRO A 41 -9.65 -13.15 -2.25
CA PRO A 41 -9.12 -13.35 -3.59
C PRO A 41 -8.90 -14.82 -3.95
N TYR A 42 -8.53 -15.64 -2.96
CA TYR A 42 -8.35 -17.08 -3.16
C TYR A 42 -9.68 -17.79 -3.48
N TYR A 43 -10.76 -17.45 -2.77
CA TYR A 43 -12.08 -18.03 -3.01
C TYR A 43 -12.66 -17.57 -4.34
N VAL A 44 -12.49 -16.29 -4.70
CA VAL A 44 -12.92 -15.77 -6.01
C VAL A 44 -12.23 -16.53 -7.14
N PHE A 45 -10.92 -16.77 -7.03
CA PHE A 45 -10.19 -17.56 -8.01
C PHE A 45 -10.70 -18.99 -8.12
N LEU A 46 -10.96 -19.64 -6.99
CA LEU A 46 -11.44 -21.02 -6.95
C LEU A 46 -12.82 -21.15 -7.61
N ILE A 47 -13.73 -20.19 -7.36
CA ILE A 47 -15.06 -20.16 -7.99
C ILE A 47 -14.93 -19.98 -9.51
N ILE A 48 -14.08 -19.06 -9.98
CA ILE A 48 -13.85 -18.85 -11.42
C ILE A 48 -13.27 -20.10 -12.06
N GLN A 49 -12.32 -20.76 -11.41
CA GLN A 49 -11.69 -21.99 -11.94
C GLN A 49 -12.68 -23.17 -12.00
N LEU A 50 -13.59 -23.29 -11.03
CA LEU A 50 -14.64 -24.31 -11.05
C LEU A 50 -15.67 -24.01 -12.15
N ALA A 51 -16.15 -22.77 -12.26
CA ALA A 51 -17.10 -22.35 -13.28
C ALA A 51 -16.54 -22.53 -14.71
N ASP A 52 -15.26 -22.25 -14.91
CA ASP A 52 -14.58 -22.46 -16.19
C ASP A 52 -14.50 -23.94 -16.58
N LYS A 53 -14.30 -24.81 -15.59
CA LYS A 53 -14.22 -26.27 -15.79
C LYS A 53 -15.55 -26.88 -16.23
N ASP A 54 -16.68 -26.30 -15.79
CA ASP A 54 -18.03 -26.74 -16.16
C ASP A 54 -18.51 -26.15 -17.50
N ILE A 55 -18.01 -24.98 -17.91
CA ILE A 55 -18.51 -24.25 -19.10
C ILE A 55 -17.60 -24.44 -20.34
N GLY A 56 -16.36 -24.94 -20.18
CA GLY A 56 -15.49 -25.32 -21.30
C GLY A 56 -14.96 -24.13 -22.12
N LEU A 57 -14.85 -22.94 -21.51
CA LEU A 57 -14.37 -21.73 -22.17
C LEU A 57 -12.82 -21.70 -22.21
N ASN A 58 -12.25 -22.27 -23.28
CA ASN A 58 -10.80 -22.27 -23.57
C ASN A 58 -10.12 -20.88 -23.63
N THR A 59 -10.88 -19.77 -23.54
CA THR A 59 -10.37 -18.39 -23.48
C THR A 59 -9.86 -17.97 -22.08
N ASN A 60 -10.12 -18.76 -21.04
CA ASN A 60 -9.86 -18.40 -19.65
C ASN A 60 -8.44 -18.73 -19.12
N ALA A 61 -7.61 -19.44 -19.89
CA ALA A 61 -6.22 -19.71 -19.50
C ALA A 61 -5.38 -18.42 -19.34
N VAL A 62 -5.61 -17.40 -20.19
CA VAL A 62 -4.89 -16.12 -20.10
C VAL A 62 -5.43 -15.24 -18.96
N LEU A 63 -6.76 -15.28 -18.73
CA LEU A 63 -7.40 -14.58 -17.62
C LEU A 63 -7.01 -15.18 -16.27
N SER A 64 -6.94 -16.51 -16.16
CA SER A 64 -6.48 -17.20 -14.96
C SER A 64 -5.01 -16.89 -14.64
N ILE A 65 -4.11 -16.80 -15.63
CA ILE A 65 -2.72 -16.36 -15.41
C ILE A 65 -2.63 -14.90 -14.94
N ARG A 66 -3.44 -13.98 -15.50
CA ARG A 66 -3.51 -12.59 -15.02
C ARG A 66 -4.05 -12.51 -13.60
N LEU A 67 -5.11 -13.25 -13.29
CA LEU A 67 -5.68 -13.33 -11.95
C LEU A 67 -4.67 -13.90 -10.94
N LEU A 68 -3.94 -14.97 -11.29
CA LEU A 68 -2.88 -15.53 -10.45
C LEU A 68 -1.78 -14.51 -10.10
N ARG A 69 -1.47 -13.54 -10.97
CA ARG A 69 -0.56 -12.42 -10.63
C ARG A 69 -1.19 -11.47 -9.62
N VAL A 70 -2.46 -11.10 -9.80
CA VAL A 70 -3.20 -10.23 -8.88
C VAL A 70 -3.35 -10.89 -7.50
N LEU A 71 -3.51 -12.21 -7.43
CA LEU A 71 -3.52 -12.98 -6.17
C LEU A 71 -2.18 -12.98 -5.43
N ARG A 72 -1.08 -12.61 -6.07
CA ARG A 72 0.20 -12.40 -5.36
C ARG A 72 0.22 -11.03 -4.68
N PHE A 73 -0.37 -10.01 -5.30
CA PHE A 73 -0.53 -8.69 -4.67
C PHE A 73 -1.44 -8.74 -3.45
N SER A 74 -2.46 -9.61 -3.40
CA SER A 74 -3.26 -9.78 -2.18
C SER A 74 -2.47 -10.27 -0.97
N ARG A 75 -1.27 -10.83 -1.17
CA ARG A 75 -0.36 -11.15 -0.06
C ARG A 75 0.16 -9.90 0.64
N ILE A 76 0.07 -8.71 0.04
CA ILE A 76 0.40 -7.44 0.71
C ILE A 76 -0.50 -7.21 1.93
N PHE A 77 -1.74 -7.69 1.91
CA PHE A 77 -2.63 -7.66 3.08
C PHE A 77 -2.10 -8.53 4.24
N LYS A 78 -1.32 -9.58 3.96
CA LYS A 78 -0.65 -10.37 5.00
C LYS A 78 0.47 -9.61 5.71
N ILE A 79 1.10 -8.64 5.04
CA ILE A 79 2.09 -7.77 5.68
C ILE A 79 1.41 -6.96 6.79
N TYR A 80 0.18 -6.47 6.56
CA TYR A 80 -0.60 -5.78 7.58
C TYR A 80 -0.95 -6.67 8.79
N LEU A 81 -1.14 -7.97 8.58
CA LEU A 81 -1.31 -8.92 9.67
C LEU A 81 -0.03 -9.05 10.51
N ILE A 82 1.15 -8.99 9.88
CA ILE A 82 2.45 -8.96 10.58
C ILE A 82 2.54 -7.67 11.42
N PHE A 83 2.16 -6.52 10.87
CA PHE A 83 2.08 -5.25 11.59
C PHE A 83 1.24 -5.37 12.88
N LYS A 84 0.12 -6.10 12.84
CA LYS A 84 -0.76 -6.32 14.01
C LYS A 84 -0.14 -7.22 15.09
N ARG A 85 0.62 -8.24 14.69
CA ARG A 85 1.21 -9.25 15.59
C ARG A 85 2.49 -8.75 16.27
N LEU A 86 3.20 -7.82 15.64
CA LEU A 86 4.44 -7.26 16.17
C LEU A 86 4.17 -6.07 17.11
N LYS A 87 4.38 -6.28 18.42
CA LYS A 87 4.27 -5.23 19.44
C LYS A 87 5.17 -4.02 19.12
N SER A 88 6.35 -4.26 18.54
CA SER A 88 7.30 -3.21 18.15
C SER A 88 6.72 -2.21 17.14
N LEU A 89 5.86 -2.66 16.23
CA LEU A 89 5.23 -1.78 15.23
C LEU A 89 4.08 -0.96 15.83
N ARG A 90 3.44 -1.46 16.88
CA ARG A 90 2.47 -0.68 17.66
C ARG A 90 3.15 0.46 18.41
N VAL A 91 4.29 0.17 19.06
CA VAL A 91 5.09 1.19 19.74
C VAL A 91 5.59 2.23 18.73
N LEU A 92 6.16 1.78 17.61
CA LEU A 92 6.58 2.67 16.52
C LEU A 92 5.42 3.54 16.03
N SER A 93 4.22 2.96 15.83
CA SER A 93 3.05 3.73 15.38
C SER A 93 2.60 4.78 16.39
N ALA A 94 2.73 4.50 17.69
CA ALA A 94 2.42 5.46 18.74
C ALA A 94 3.46 6.60 18.75
N THR A 95 4.75 6.27 18.66
CA THR A 95 5.83 7.25 18.59
C THR A 95 5.72 8.13 17.34
N VAL A 96 5.47 7.53 16.18
CA VAL A 96 5.24 8.27 14.93
C VAL A 96 4.06 9.20 15.08
N LYS A 97 2.97 8.76 15.71
CA LYS A 97 1.78 9.59 15.94
C LYS A 97 2.08 10.83 16.76
N GLU A 98 2.89 10.69 17.82
CA GLU A 98 3.34 11.83 18.62
C GLU A 98 4.26 12.77 17.83
N SER A 99 5.12 12.23 16.96
CA SER A 99 6.03 13.02 16.11
C SER A 99 5.42 13.42 14.75
N LEU A 100 4.12 13.20 14.50
CA LEU A 100 3.50 13.48 13.19
C LEU A 100 3.55 14.96 12.86
N ILE A 101 3.32 15.81 13.88
CA ILE A 101 3.34 17.26 13.70
C ILE A 101 4.75 17.71 13.29
N ASP A 102 5.77 17.24 13.99
CA ASP A 102 7.17 17.54 13.68
C ASP A 102 7.57 17.05 12.28
N PHE A 103 7.11 15.85 11.90
CA PHE A 103 7.33 15.32 10.55
C PHE A 103 6.64 16.18 9.47
N VAL A 104 5.40 16.60 9.70
CA VAL A 104 4.66 17.47 8.76
C VAL A 104 5.34 18.82 8.63
N ILE A 105 5.82 19.40 9.75
CA ILE A 105 6.60 20.64 9.74
C ILE A 105 7.88 20.46 8.92
N MET A 106 8.62 19.36 9.13
CA MET A 106 9.83 19.05 8.37
C MET A 106 9.56 18.96 6.86
N VAL A 107 8.54 18.20 6.45
CA VAL A 107 8.13 18.06 5.04
C VAL A 107 7.71 19.41 4.45
N THR A 108 7.03 20.24 5.23
CA THR A 108 6.60 21.58 4.79
C THR A 108 7.80 22.49 4.57
N ILE A 109 8.79 22.48 5.47
CA ILE A 109 10.03 23.26 5.32
C ILE A 109 10.80 22.81 4.08
N VAL A 110 10.97 21.50 3.87
CA VAL A 110 11.65 20.97 2.67
C VAL A 110 10.90 21.34 1.39
N ALA A 111 9.57 21.28 1.39
CA ALA A 111 8.78 21.68 0.23
C ALA A 111 8.88 23.17 -0.06
N LEU A 112 8.81 24.03 0.96
CA LEU A 112 8.95 25.49 0.81
C LEU A 112 10.35 25.87 0.32
N LEU A 113 11.40 25.29 0.90
CA LEU A 113 12.77 25.57 0.49
C LEU A 113 13.06 24.98 -0.89
N GLY A 114 12.58 23.77 -1.18
CA GLY A 114 12.68 23.18 -2.52
C GLY A 114 11.99 24.02 -3.59
N PHE A 115 10.83 24.61 -3.26
CA PHE A 115 10.15 25.55 -4.15
C PHE A 115 10.97 26.85 -4.34
N LEU A 116 11.47 27.42 -3.24
CA LEU A 116 12.24 28.67 -3.26
C LEU A 116 13.55 28.52 -4.04
N PHE A 117 14.36 27.51 -3.72
CA PHE A 117 15.62 27.25 -4.41
C PHE A 117 15.41 26.78 -5.85
N GLY A 118 14.38 25.95 -6.10
CA GLY A 118 14.03 25.54 -7.45
C GLY A 118 13.62 26.71 -8.34
N ALA A 119 12.80 27.64 -7.83
CA ALA A 119 12.44 28.86 -8.55
C ALA A 119 13.65 29.78 -8.76
N ALA A 120 14.51 29.94 -7.74
CA ALA A 120 15.71 30.76 -7.85
C ALA A 120 16.66 30.24 -8.94
N VAL A 121 16.92 28.94 -8.97
CA VAL A 121 17.78 28.31 -9.99
C VAL A 121 17.13 28.35 -11.38
N TYR A 122 15.82 28.16 -11.48
CA TYR A 122 15.10 28.32 -12.75
C TYR A 122 15.35 29.70 -13.37
N PHE A 123 15.22 30.78 -12.60
CA PHE A 123 15.45 32.13 -13.12
C PHE A 123 16.93 32.46 -13.30
N ALA A 124 17.82 31.92 -12.46
CA ALA A 124 19.26 32.15 -12.58
C ALA A 124 19.87 31.49 -13.82
N GLU A 125 19.44 30.25 -14.12
CA GLU A 125 20.00 29.43 -15.20
C GLU A 125 19.21 29.51 -16.51
N GLN A 126 18.11 30.29 -16.55
CA GLN A 126 17.24 30.40 -17.73
C GLN A 126 17.99 30.80 -19.01
N ASN A 127 19.02 31.65 -18.89
CA ASN A 127 19.74 32.21 -20.03
C ASN A 127 20.94 31.36 -20.49
N ASP A 128 21.58 30.64 -19.57
CA ASP A 128 22.82 29.88 -19.84
C ASP A 128 22.57 28.37 -19.97
N ASN A 129 21.72 27.78 -19.11
CA ASN A 129 21.41 26.33 -19.06
C ASN A 129 19.91 26.05 -19.08
N GLY A 130 19.16 26.74 -19.94
CA GLY A 130 17.70 26.60 -20.08
C GLY A 130 17.23 25.16 -20.34
N ASP A 131 18.03 24.30 -20.99
CA ASP A 131 17.67 22.90 -21.28
C ASP A 131 17.61 22.02 -20.01
N VAL A 132 18.44 22.31 -19.01
CA VAL A 132 18.48 21.55 -17.75
C VAL A 132 17.33 21.98 -16.84
N PHE A 133 17.11 23.29 -16.72
CA PHE A 133 16.08 23.90 -15.87
C PHE A 133 14.93 24.49 -16.71
N ASP A 134 14.38 23.69 -17.63
CA ASP A 134 13.35 24.11 -18.60
C ASP A 134 11.98 24.42 -17.97
N SER A 135 11.69 23.90 -16.77
CA SER A 135 10.41 24.18 -16.12
C SER A 135 10.56 24.27 -14.60
N ILE A 136 9.75 25.15 -13.99
CA ILE A 136 9.71 25.34 -12.54
C ILE A 136 9.56 24.00 -11.79
N PRO A 137 8.64 23.08 -12.15
CA PRO A 137 8.53 21.79 -11.45
C PRO A 137 9.80 20.93 -11.50
N LYS A 138 10.56 21.00 -12.61
CA LYS A 138 11.83 20.27 -12.78
C LYS A 138 12.92 20.85 -11.88
N SER A 139 13.00 22.18 -11.79
CA SER A 139 13.93 22.87 -10.89
C SER A 139 13.59 22.66 -9.41
N VAL A 140 12.29 22.60 -9.07
CA VAL A 140 11.83 22.26 -7.72
C VAL A 140 12.16 20.82 -7.34
N TYR A 141 12.01 19.86 -8.27
CA TYR A 141 12.46 18.49 -8.05
C TYR A 141 13.96 18.43 -7.75
N TRP A 142 14.78 19.14 -8.54
CA TRP A 142 16.22 19.28 -8.30
C TRP A 142 16.54 19.88 -6.92
N GLY A 143 15.78 20.91 -6.50
CA GLY A 143 15.91 21.51 -5.18
C GLY A 143 15.66 20.49 -4.06
N ILE A 144 14.59 19.70 -4.16
CA ILE A 144 14.22 18.71 -3.14
C ILE A 144 15.28 17.59 -3.04
N ILE A 145 15.77 17.04 -4.15
CA ILE A 145 16.78 15.96 -4.13
C ILE A 145 18.12 16.44 -3.55
N THR A 146 18.51 17.69 -3.82
CA THR A 146 19.73 18.30 -3.29
C THR A 146 19.61 18.51 -1.79
N MET A 147 18.48 19.05 -1.31
CA MET A 147 18.24 19.27 0.12
C MET A 147 18.11 17.96 0.92
N THR A 148 17.67 16.88 0.27
CA THR A 148 17.58 15.55 0.88
C THR A 148 18.89 14.74 0.77
N GLY A 149 19.92 15.28 0.11
CA GLY A 149 21.23 14.65 -0.05
C GLY A 149 21.24 13.44 -0.99
N VAL A 150 20.23 13.33 -1.87
CA VAL A 150 20.16 12.30 -2.92
C VAL A 150 20.94 12.73 -4.17
N GLY A 151 20.91 14.04 -4.45
CA GLY A 151 21.50 14.68 -5.64
C GLY A 151 23.00 14.89 -5.55
#